data_AF-A0AAN0K491-F1
#
_entry.id   AF-A0AAN0K491-F1
#
_cell.length_a   1.000
_cell.length_b   1.000
_cell.length_c   1.000
_cell.angle_alpha   90.00
_cell.angle_beta   90.00
_cell.angle_gamma   90.00
#
_symmetry.space_group_name_H-M   'P 1'
#
loop_
_entity.id
_entity.type
_entity.pdbx_description
1 polymer ?
#
loop_
_entity_poly.entity_id
_entity_poly.type
_entity_poly.pdbx_seq_one_letter_code
_entity_poly.pdbx_strand_id
1 'polypeptide(L)'
;IPPTLRMYFGQVLYEVKRPGLEWLMRVIFDRDLSRYINDKFNDAEFGDSFSFTFNDADGYIELCFNEVVPKGWSIRPHKTPVIASRYNIEEYGNMSPPECLITITATPDEDTIKELNYPVTMRGITSDIEKINIVLTRG
;
A
#
# COMPACT_ATOMS: atom_id res chain seq x y z
N ILE A 1 21.31 -8.23 22.86
CA ILE A 1 20.78 -6.87 22.59
C ILE A 1 19.37 -7.09 22.06
N PRO A 2 18.30 -6.67 22.75
CA PRO A 2 16.96 -6.77 22.16
C PRO A 2 16.98 -6.01 20.84
N PRO A 3 16.33 -6.50 19.77
CA PRO A 3 16.25 -5.74 18.53
C PRO A 3 15.76 -4.34 18.90
N THR A 4 16.55 -3.32 18.58
CA THR A 4 16.14 -1.94 18.78
C THR A 4 14.78 -1.78 18.12
N LEU A 5 13.80 -1.29 18.88
CA LEU A 5 12.45 -1.03 18.38
C LEU A 5 12.57 0.08 17.33
N ARG A 6 12.79 -0.32 16.08
CA ARG A 6 12.99 0.57 14.96
C ARG A 6 11.65 0.78 14.30
N MET A 7 11.27 2.05 14.21
CA MET A 7 10.04 2.46 13.55
C MET A 7 10.27 2.58 12.05
N TYR A 8 9.30 2.12 11.29
CA TYR A 8 9.20 2.23 9.84
C TYR A 8 7.85 2.86 9.49
N PHE A 9 7.72 3.33 8.26
CA PHE A 9 6.54 4.00 7.78
C PHE A 9 6.11 3.44 6.43
N GLY A 10 4.80 3.39 6.23
CA GLY A 10 4.18 3.11 4.94
C GLY A 10 3.39 4.32 4.44
N GLN A 11 3.47 4.61 3.15
CA GLN A 11 2.61 5.57 2.46
C GLN A 11 1.87 4.90 1.31
N VAL A 12 0.55 5.09 1.27
CA VAL A 12 -0.27 4.75 0.12
C VAL A 12 -0.36 5.93 -0.84
N LEU A 13 -0.20 5.66 -2.12
CA LEU A 13 -0.36 6.62 -3.21
C LEU A 13 -1.27 6.03 -4.28
N TYR A 14 -2.06 6.88 -4.94
CA TYR A 14 -2.88 6.51 -6.08
C TYR A 14 -2.50 7.36 -7.29
N GLU A 15 -2.29 6.69 -8.43
CA GLU A 15 -2.15 7.30 -9.73
C GLU A 15 -3.37 6.92 -10.58
N VAL A 16 -4.13 7.92 -11.05
CA VAL A 16 -5.23 7.69 -12.00
C VAL A 16 -4.64 7.31 -13.36
N LYS A 17 -4.86 6.07 -13.82
CA LYS A 17 -4.46 5.62 -15.16
C LYS A 17 -5.56 5.87 -16.17
N ARG A 18 -6.82 5.68 -15.76
CA ARG A 18 -8.00 6.02 -16.54
C ARG A 18 -9.07 6.61 -15.61
N PRO A 19 -9.49 7.87 -15.82
CA PRO A 19 -10.45 8.53 -14.94
C PRO A 19 -11.71 7.69 -14.72
N GLY A 20 -12.02 7.41 -13.45
CA GLY A 20 -13.20 6.65 -13.03
C GLY A 20 -13.17 5.14 -13.32
N LEU A 21 -12.11 4.61 -13.92
CA LEU A 21 -12.06 3.22 -14.37
C LEU A 21 -10.80 2.46 -13.95
N GLU A 22 -9.65 3.13 -13.81
CA GLU A 22 -8.39 2.46 -13.50
C GLU A 22 -7.46 3.34 -12.67
N TRP A 23 -6.94 2.74 -11.60
CA TRP A 23 -5.96 3.32 -10.68
C TRP A 23 -4.79 2.37 -10.50
N LEU A 24 -3.60 2.94 -10.36
CA LEU A 24 -2.43 2.25 -9.83
C LEU A 24 -2.23 2.71 -8.39
N MET A 25 -2.44 1.80 -7.45
CA MET A 25 -2.07 2.00 -6.06
C MET A 25 -0.62 1.58 -5.84
N ARG A 26 0.13 2.41 -5.13
CA ARG A 26 1.48 2.12 -4.64
C ARG A 26 1.50 2.17 -3.13
N VAL A 27 2.19 1.24 -2.51
CA VAL A 27 2.54 1.31 -1.09
C VAL A 27 4.05 1.34 -0.98
N ILE A 28 4.59 2.45 -0.47
CA ILE A 28 6.02 2.68 -0.32
C ILE A 28 6.38 2.52 1.16
N PHE A 29 7.49 1.85 1.43
CA PHE A 29 7.99 1.63 2.78
C PHE A 29 9.37 2.23 2.98
N ASP A 30 9.54 3.03 4.03
CA ASP A 30 10.83 3.65 4.36
C ASP A 30 10.94 3.92 5.89
N ARG A 31 12.15 4.23 6.35
CA ARG A 31 12.42 4.83 7.67
C ARG A 31 12.18 6.34 7.66
N ASP A 32 12.31 6.98 6.51
CA ASP A 32 12.04 8.42 6.31
C ASP A 32 11.43 8.67 4.93
N LEU A 33 10.10 8.61 4.87
CA LEU A 33 9.32 8.76 3.64
C LEU A 33 9.37 10.19 3.06
N SER A 34 9.70 11.19 3.87
CA SER A 34 9.51 12.61 3.52
C SER A 34 10.37 13.04 2.33
N ARG A 35 11.55 12.46 2.18
CA ARG A 35 12.49 12.81 1.11
C ARG A 35 12.13 12.15 -0.23
N TYR A 36 11.67 10.90 -0.20
CA TYR A 36 11.39 10.15 -1.44
C TYR A 36 10.09 10.59 -2.11
N ILE A 37 9.04 10.85 -1.32
CA ILE A 37 7.72 11.11 -1.88
C ILE A 37 7.65 12.49 -2.54
N ASN A 38 8.18 13.52 -1.86
CA ASN A 38 8.15 14.90 -2.33
C ASN A 38 8.94 15.10 -3.64
N ASP A 39 9.99 14.33 -3.87
CA ASP A 39 10.81 14.48 -5.08
C ASP A 39 10.20 13.78 -6.30
N LYS A 40 9.38 12.74 -6.10
CA LYS A 40 8.93 11.85 -7.19
C LYS A 40 7.44 11.82 -7.48
N PHE A 41 6.58 12.17 -6.54
CA PHE A 41 5.13 11.97 -6.65
C PHE A 41 4.32 13.25 -6.45
N ASN A 42 4.75 14.34 -7.08
CA ASN A 42 4.10 15.66 -6.97
C ASN A 42 2.62 15.67 -7.39
N ASP A 43 2.22 14.76 -8.29
CA ASP A 43 0.85 14.70 -8.85
C ASP A 43 0.04 13.49 -8.34
N ALA A 44 0.57 12.70 -7.39
CA ALA A 44 -0.13 11.54 -6.86
C ALA A 44 -1.16 11.93 -5.79
N GLU A 45 -2.26 11.20 -5.73
CA GLU A 45 -3.21 11.33 -4.63
C GLU A 45 -2.74 10.50 -3.43
N PHE A 46 -2.66 11.12 -2.26
CA PHE A 46 -2.17 10.48 -1.05
C PHE A 46 -3.31 9.76 -0.34
N GLY A 47 -3.11 8.46 -0.09
CA GLY A 47 -3.97 7.67 0.79
C GLY A 47 -3.45 7.65 2.23
N ASP A 48 -3.81 6.59 2.95
CA ASP A 48 -3.37 6.37 4.33
C ASP A 48 -1.85 6.37 4.46
N SER A 49 -1.38 6.91 5.57
CA SER A 49 0.00 6.78 6.06
C SER A 49 -0.02 6.10 7.42
N PHE A 50 0.99 5.29 7.71
CA PHE A 50 1.02 4.52 8.95
C PHE A 50 2.45 4.23 9.41
N SER A 51 2.58 4.04 10.72
CA SER A 51 3.84 3.66 11.35
C SER A 51 3.78 2.21 11.81
N PHE A 52 4.91 1.52 11.83
CA PHE A 52 4.97 0.14 12.30
C PHE A 52 6.36 -0.27 12.77
N THR A 53 6.40 -1.41 13.46
CA THR A 53 7.61 -2.12 13.85
C THR A 53 7.51 -3.57 13.39
N PHE A 54 8.63 -4.21 13.03
CA PHE A 54 8.63 -5.63 12.69
C PHE A 54 8.57 -6.49 13.95
N ASN A 55 7.80 -7.57 13.88
CA ASN A 55 7.70 -8.52 14.99
C ASN A 55 8.97 -9.37 15.16
N ASP A 56 9.71 -9.58 14.07
CA ASP A 56 10.89 -10.45 14.02
C ASP A 56 12.12 -9.73 13.45
N ALA A 57 13.32 -10.26 13.75
CA ALA A 57 14.59 -9.72 13.26
C ALA A 57 14.67 -9.71 11.72
N ASP A 58 14.27 -10.81 11.08
CA ASP A 58 14.14 -10.97 9.63
C ASP A 58 12.72 -10.68 9.14
N GLY A 59 12.01 -9.80 9.86
CA GLY A 59 10.60 -9.52 9.65
C GLY A 59 10.26 -8.98 8.26
N TYR A 60 8.99 -9.12 7.91
CA TYR A 60 8.39 -8.55 6.70
C TYR A 60 7.01 -8.01 7.03
N ILE A 61 6.54 -7.10 6.19
CA ILE A 61 5.14 -6.68 6.17
C ILE A 61 4.48 -7.35 4.98
N GLU A 62 3.35 -7.99 5.21
CA GLU A 62 2.50 -8.53 4.16
C GLU A 62 1.16 -7.77 4.12
N LEU A 63 0.81 -7.26 2.94
CA LEU A 63 -0.49 -6.66 2.66
C LEU A 63 -1.45 -7.75 2.19
N CYS A 64 -2.51 -7.98 2.96
CA CYS A 64 -3.45 -9.07 2.77
C CYS A 64 -4.76 -8.58 2.15
N PHE A 65 -5.01 -8.96 0.90
CA PHE A 65 -6.22 -8.64 0.13
C PHE A 65 -7.20 -9.82 0.17
N ASN A 66 -7.74 -10.09 1.37
CA ASN A 66 -8.55 -11.29 1.63
C ASN A 66 -10.06 -11.05 1.64
N GLU A 67 -10.48 -9.79 1.56
CA GLU A 67 -11.89 -9.41 1.61
C GLU A 67 -12.57 -9.62 0.26
N VAL A 68 -13.91 -9.74 0.30
CA VAL A 68 -14.72 -9.85 -0.91
C VAL A 68 -14.70 -8.53 -1.67
N VAL A 69 -14.26 -8.56 -2.92
CA VAL A 69 -14.22 -7.37 -3.78
C VAL A 69 -15.65 -6.97 -4.17
N PRO A 70 -16.06 -5.71 -3.99
CA PRO A 70 -17.40 -5.24 -4.39
C PRO A 70 -17.71 -5.48 -5.87
N LYS A 71 -19.00 -5.67 -6.20
CA LYS A 71 -19.45 -5.94 -7.57
C LYS A 71 -18.97 -4.85 -8.52
N GLY A 72 -18.37 -5.29 -9.63
CA GLY A 72 -17.83 -4.44 -10.69
C GLY A 72 -16.45 -3.84 -10.39
N TRP A 73 -15.83 -4.21 -9.27
CA TRP A 73 -14.44 -3.85 -8.97
C TRP A 73 -13.50 -5.03 -9.14
N SER A 74 -12.23 -4.76 -9.43
CA SER A 74 -11.14 -5.73 -9.43
C SER A 74 -9.92 -5.12 -8.76
N ILE A 75 -9.27 -5.91 -7.91
CA ILE A 75 -8.03 -5.54 -7.20
C ILE A 75 -7.00 -6.59 -7.55
N ARG A 76 -5.94 -6.17 -8.25
CA ARG A 76 -4.90 -7.06 -8.76
C ARG A 76 -3.52 -6.62 -8.26
N PRO A 77 -2.98 -7.27 -7.24
CA PRO A 77 -1.59 -7.10 -6.87
C PRO A 77 -0.65 -7.53 -7.99
N HIS A 78 0.47 -6.83 -8.15
CA HIS A 78 1.48 -7.16 -9.17
C HIS A 78 2.41 -8.29 -8.73
N LYS A 79 2.47 -8.56 -7.42
CA LYS A 79 3.22 -9.65 -6.80
C LYS A 79 2.32 -10.39 -5.82
N THR A 80 2.53 -11.69 -5.66
CA THR A 80 1.83 -12.50 -4.66
C THR A 80 2.86 -13.45 -4.01
N PRO A 81 3.07 -13.38 -2.69
CA PRO A 81 2.42 -12.48 -1.73
C PRO A 81 2.86 -11.01 -1.91
N VAL A 82 2.08 -10.07 -1.36
CA VAL A 82 2.38 -8.62 -1.41
C VAL A 82 3.23 -8.27 -0.20
N ILE A 83 4.55 -8.37 -0.33
CA ILE A 83 5.48 -8.28 0.80
C ILE A 83 6.56 -7.23 0.62
N ALA A 84 6.94 -6.59 1.72
CA ALA A 84 8.19 -5.83 1.85
C ALA A 84 8.97 -6.34 3.06
N SER A 85 10.20 -6.80 2.84
CA SER A 85 11.06 -7.28 3.93
C SER A 85 11.80 -6.13 4.60
N ARG A 86 12.09 -6.30 5.90
CA ARG A 86 12.94 -5.38 6.65
C ARG A 86 14.27 -5.14 5.95
N TYR A 87 14.93 -6.21 5.50
CA TYR A 87 16.20 -6.13 4.76
C TYR A 87 16.09 -5.18 3.57
N ASN A 88 15.03 -5.30 2.76
CA ASN A 88 14.83 -4.44 1.60
C ASN A 88 14.56 -2.98 1.99
N ILE A 89 13.97 -2.70 3.15
CA ILE A 89 13.76 -1.31 3.61
C ILE A 89 15.06 -0.73 4.18
N GLU A 90 15.88 -1.54 4.87
CA GLU A 90 17.07 -1.07 5.57
C GLU A 90 18.30 -0.89 4.68
N GLU A 91 18.54 -1.83 3.75
CA GLU A 91 19.69 -1.82 2.82
C GLU A 91 19.58 -0.74 1.74
N TYR A 92 18.40 -0.14 1.61
CA TYR A 92 18.03 0.71 0.49
C TYR A 92 18.69 2.10 0.45
N GLY A 93 19.73 2.33 1.25
CA GLY A 93 20.37 3.63 1.52
C GLY A 93 20.91 4.43 0.32
N ASN A 94 20.71 3.99 -0.94
CA ASN A 94 21.04 4.73 -2.17
C ASN A 94 20.13 4.42 -3.40
N MET A 95 19.00 3.71 -3.26
CA MET A 95 18.10 3.38 -4.39
C MET A 95 16.64 3.88 -4.13
N SER A 96 15.70 3.70 -5.08
CA SER A 96 14.22 3.87 -4.91
C SER A 96 13.49 2.86 -3.97
N PRO A 97 13.01 3.20 -2.75
CA PRO A 97 12.50 2.30 -1.71
C PRO A 97 11.57 1.18 -2.19
N PRO A 98 11.48 0.06 -1.45
CA PRO A 98 10.61 -1.04 -1.84
C PRO A 98 9.15 -0.57 -1.95
N GLU A 99 8.54 -0.89 -3.07
CA GLU A 99 7.14 -0.59 -3.36
C GLU A 99 6.33 -1.85 -3.65
N CYS A 100 5.09 -1.84 -3.18
CA CYS A 100 4.05 -2.80 -3.57
C CYS A 100 3.10 -2.10 -4.54
N LEU A 101 2.87 -2.73 -5.70
CA LEU A 101 2.01 -2.19 -6.77
C LEU A 101 0.74 -3.01 -6.90
N ILE A 102 -0.39 -2.32 -6.99
CA ILE A 102 -1.71 -2.90 -7.11
C ILE A 102 -2.48 -2.14 -8.19
N THR A 103 -2.98 -2.86 -9.19
CA THR A 103 -3.91 -2.30 -10.17
C THR A 103 -5.33 -2.48 -9.66
N ILE A 104 -6.10 -1.39 -9.65
CA ILE A 104 -7.50 -1.39 -9.25
C ILE A 104 -8.32 -0.91 -10.44
N THR A 105 -9.37 -1.65 -10.81
CA THR A 105 -10.25 -1.27 -11.92
C THR A 105 -11.72 -1.35 -11.54
N ALA A 106 -12.53 -0.47 -12.13
CA ALA A 106 -13.98 -0.53 -12.11
C ALA A 106 -14.52 -0.87 -13.50
N THR A 107 -15.56 -1.69 -13.57
CA THR A 107 -16.33 -1.94 -14.79
C THR A 107 -17.24 -0.75 -15.09
N PRO A 108 -17.54 -0.45 -16.38
CA PRO A 108 -18.42 0.65 -16.76
C PRO A 108 -19.92 0.34 -16.57
N ASP A 109 -20.27 -0.85 -16.07
CA ASP A 109 -21.65 -1.32 -15.96
C ASP A 109 -22.47 -0.50 -14.95
N GLU A 110 -23.76 -0.28 -15.22
CA GLU A 110 -24.68 0.48 -14.34
C GLU A 110 -24.77 -0.11 -12.93
N ASP A 111 -24.69 -1.44 -12.84
CA ASP A 111 -24.72 -2.21 -11.59
C ASP A 111 -23.43 -2.13 -10.77
N THR A 112 -22.36 -1.50 -11.29
CA THR A 112 -21.09 -1.36 -10.58
C THR A 112 -21.28 -0.46 -9.37
N ILE A 113 -20.91 -0.96 -8.18
CA ILE A 113 -20.97 -0.19 -6.93
C ILE A 113 -20.16 1.09 -7.09
N LYS A 114 -20.75 2.24 -6.73
CA LYS A 114 -20.16 3.56 -6.99
C LYS A 114 -18.84 3.79 -6.24
N GLU A 115 -18.77 3.34 -5.00
CA GLU A 115 -17.60 3.51 -4.13
C GLU A 115 -17.00 2.14 -3.81
N LEU A 116 -15.69 2.00 -4.04
CA LEU A 116 -14.90 0.93 -3.48
C LEU A 116 -14.53 1.32 -2.05
N ASN A 117 -14.91 0.50 -1.08
CA ASN A 117 -14.38 0.55 0.28
C ASN A 117 -13.83 -0.85 0.59
N TYR A 118 -12.51 -1.00 0.51
CA TYR A 118 -11.85 -2.30 0.61
C TYR A 118 -10.77 -2.27 1.68
N PRO A 119 -10.95 -2.98 2.81
CA PRO A 119 -9.95 -3.07 3.85
C PRO A 119 -8.81 -4.02 3.45
N VAL A 120 -7.57 -3.59 3.72
CA VAL A 120 -6.35 -4.37 3.52
C VAL A 120 -5.70 -4.57 4.88
N THR A 121 -5.64 -5.81 5.35
CA THR A 121 -5.01 -6.15 6.63
C THR A 121 -3.50 -6.31 6.48
N MET A 122 -2.76 -6.17 7.58
CA MET A 122 -1.30 -6.24 7.59
C MET A 122 -0.81 -7.33 8.53
N ARG A 123 0.19 -8.11 8.10
CA ARG A 123 0.81 -9.17 8.91
C ARG A 123 2.31 -8.99 9.01
N GLY A 124 2.91 -9.59 10.05
CA GLY A 124 4.36 -9.57 10.32
C GLY A 124 4.88 -8.30 11.02
N ILE A 125 3.96 -7.40 11.37
CA ILE A 125 4.26 -6.12 12.03
C ILE A 125 3.36 -5.86 13.24
N THR A 126 3.75 -4.86 14.02
CA THR A 126 2.91 -4.19 15.03
C THR A 126 2.74 -2.73 14.61
N SER A 127 1.49 -2.27 14.52
CA SER A 127 1.11 -0.90 14.13
C SER A 127 -0.05 -0.41 15.00
N ASP A 128 -0.20 0.90 15.08
CA ASP A 128 -1.33 1.62 15.67
C ASP A 128 -2.62 1.51 14.83
N ILE A 129 -2.51 1.11 13.56
CA ILE A 129 -3.67 0.75 12.72
C ILE A 129 -3.66 -0.76 12.38
N GLU A 130 -4.84 -1.36 12.34
CA GLU A 130 -4.98 -2.79 11.98
C GLU A 130 -5.06 -3.02 10.46
N LYS A 131 -5.53 -2.02 9.72
CA LYS A 131 -5.81 -2.10 8.29
C LYS A 131 -5.71 -0.74 7.61
N ILE A 132 -5.34 -0.78 6.34
CA ILE A 132 -5.43 0.33 5.39
C ILE A 132 -6.78 0.20 4.69
N ASN A 133 -7.47 1.31 4.41
CA ASN A 133 -8.68 1.24 3.59
C ASN A 133 -8.46 1.85 2.21
N ILE A 134 -8.74 1.06 1.17
CA ILE A 134 -8.82 1.58 -0.19
C ILE A 134 -10.20 2.19 -0.36
N VAL A 135 -10.24 3.52 -0.57
CA VAL A 135 -11.46 4.27 -0.84
C VAL A 135 -11.33 4.95 -2.19
N LEU A 136 -12.08 4.46 -3.18
CA LEU A 136 -12.08 5.01 -4.54
C LEU A 136 -13.51 5.18 -5.04
N THR A 137 -13.78 6.29 -5.73
CA THR A 137 -15.09 6.56 -6.34
C THR A 137 -14.97 6.49 -7.85
N ARG A 138 -15.83 5.71 -8.51
CA ARG A 138 -15.95 5.76 -9.97
C ARG A 138 -16.71 7.02 -10.39
N GLY A 139 -16.26 7.62 -11.50
CA GLY A 139 -16.90 8.78 -12.14
C GLY A 139 -18.23 8.44 -12.80
#